data_AF-A0A956FN89-F1
#
_entry.id   AF-A0A956FN89-F1
#
_cell.length_a   1.000
_cell.length_b   1.000
_cell.length_c   1.000
_cell.angle_alpha   90.00
_cell.angle_beta   90.00
_cell.angle_gamma   90.00
#
_symmetry.space_group_name_H-M   'P 1'
#
loop_
_entity.id
_entity.type
_entity.pdbx_description
1 polymer ?
#
loop_
_entity_poly.entity_id
_entity_poly.type
_entity_poly.pdbx_seq_one_letter_code
_entity_poly.pdbx_strand_id
1 'polypeptide(L)'
;MPADAFLQLAASERRYGLQIEEQLYLGVASPERPAEPADLVNHSCDPSAGLSGQVTLVALRDIAPGDEITFDYAMSDGSPYDEFDCTCEAPSCRGRVTGEDWRRASLWEKYKGHFSPYLQRRIDRLRGGS
;
A
#
# COMPACT_ATOMS: atom_id res chain seq x y z
N MET A 1 -5.72 -3.96 14.05
CA MET A 1 -5.94 -5.35 14.51
C MET A 1 -4.70 -6.18 14.23
N PRO A 2 -4.39 -7.15 15.10
CA PRO A 2 -3.32 -8.12 14.90
C PRO A 2 -3.49 -8.95 13.62
N ALA A 3 -2.38 -9.48 13.07
CA ALA A 3 -2.36 -10.23 11.81
C ALA A 3 -3.22 -11.49 11.82
N ASP A 4 -3.19 -12.25 12.91
CA ASP A 4 -3.99 -13.47 13.08
C ASP A 4 -5.49 -13.19 13.01
N ALA A 5 -5.94 -12.08 13.62
CA ALA A 5 -7.32 -11.62 13.51
C ALA A 5 -7.64 -11.10 12.10
N PHE A 6 -6.73 -10.32 11.49
CA PHE A 6 -6.94 -9.76 10.15
C PHE A 6 -7.06 -10.83 9.07
N LEU A 7 -6.22 -11.87 9.13
CA LEU A 7 -6.21 -12.95 8.15
C LEU A 7 -7.44 -13.86 8.24
N GLN A 8 -8.19 -13.81 9.35
CA GLN A 8 -9.48 -14.52 9.50
C GLN A 8 -10.66 -13.80 8.82
N LEU A 9 -10.52 -12.52 8.45
CA LEU A 9 -11.56 -11.77 7.74
C LEU A 9 -11.79 -12.36 6.34
N ALA A 10 -12.97 -12.12 5.75
CA ALA A 10 -13.21 -12.49 4.36
C ALA A 10 -12.30 -11.68 3.41
N ALA A 11 -11.98 -12.22 2.23
CA ALA A 11 -11.17 -11.52 1.24
C ALA A 11 -11.76 -10.15 0.84
N SER A 12 -13.10 -10.08 0.77
CA SER A 12 -13.84 -8.84 0.51
C SER A 12 -13.68 -7.77 1.58
N GLU A 13 -13.31 -8.15 2.80
CA GLU A 13 -13.05 -7.23 3.91
C GLU A 13 -11.57 -6.88 3.98
N ARG A 14 -10.68 -7.86 3.78
CA ARG A 14 -9.23 -7.65 3.77
C ARG A 14 -8.76 -6.66 2.72
N ARG A 15 -9.42 -6.59 1.56
CA ARG A 15 -9.07 -5.66 0.46
C ARG A 15 -9.15 -4.18 0.83
N TYR A 16 -9.85 -3.86 1.91
CA TYR A 16 -9.94 -2.49 2.43
C TYR A 16 -8.93 -2.23 3.55
N GLY A 17 -8.24 -3.27 4.01
CA GLY A 17 -7.24 -3.15 5.07
C GLY A 17 -5.94 -2.55 4.56
N LEU A 18 -5.24 -1.86 5.47
CA LEU A 18 -3.91 -1.31 5.25
C LEU A 18 -2.93 -1.91 6.26
N GLN A 19 -1.84 -2.51 5.80
CA GLN A 19 -0.77 -2.91 6.70
C GLN A 19 -0.01 -1.67 7.21
N ILE A 20 0.03 -1.47 8.53
CA ILE A 20 0.62 -0.26 9.13
C ILE A 20 1.90 -0.55 9.91
N GLU A 21 2.09 -1.80 10.37
CA GLU A 21 3.26 -2.24 11.12
C GLU A 21 3.44 -3.77 11.00
N GLU A 22 4.55 -4.30 11.48
CA GLU A 22 4.79 -5.73 11.65
C GLU A 22 3.60 -6.37 12.40
N GLN A 23 2.93 -7.30 11.72
CA GLN A 23 1.78 -8.03 12.25
C GLN A 23 0.61 -7.14 12.71
N LEU A 24 0.48 -5.92 12.18
CA LEU A 24 -0.57 -4.98 12.56
C LEU A 24 -1.18 -4.30 11.34
N TYR A 25 -2.50 -4.35 11.29
CA TYR A 25 -3.29 -3.84 10.17
C TYR A 25 -4.31 -2.82 10.66
N LEU A 26 -4.50 -1.74 9.93
CA LEU A 26 -5.70 -0.94 10.02
C LEU A 26 -6.77 -1.64 9.19
N GLY A 27 -7.79 -2.19 9.84
CA GLY A 27 -8.91 -2.82 9.15
C GLY A 27 -10.08 -1.86 9.05
N VAL A 28 -10.86 -2.00 7.98
CA VAL A 28 -12.11 -1.26 7.78
C VAL A 28 -13.21 -2.16 8.32
N ALA A 29 -13.71 -1.79 9.49
CA ALA A 29 -14.46 -2.68 10.35
C ALA A 29 -15.90 -2.87 9.87
N SER A 30 -16.24 -4.12 9.50
CA SER A 30 -17.56 -4.76 9.54
C SER A 30 -18.68 -4.22 8.62
N PRO A 31 -19.73 -5.03 8.35
CA PRO A 31 -20.92 -4.62 7.61
C PRO A 31 -21.65 -3.39 8.17
N GLU A 32 -21.32 -2.99 9.40
CA GLU A 32 -21.99 -1.92 10.13
C GLU A 32 -21.31 -0.56 9.95
N ARG A 33 -20.10 -0.52 9.37
CA ARG A 33 -19.43 0.72 9.00
C ARG A 33 -19.31 0.82 7.49
N PRO A 34 -19.97 1.79 6.84
CA PRO A 34 -19.78 2.02 5.42
C PRO A 34 -18.32 2.40 5.13
N ALA A 35 -17.86 2.09 3.92
CA ALA A 35 -16.54 2.51 3.45
C ALA A 35 -16.45 4.03 3.45
N GLU A 36 -15.40 4.55 4.07
CA GLU A 36 -15.01 5.95 4.01
C GLU A 36 -14.16 6.19 2.75
N PRO A 37 -14.04 7.43 2.26
CA PRO A 37 -13.21 7.73 1.09
C PRO A 37 -11.75 7.22 1.20
N ALA A 38 -11.19 7.17 2.41
CA ALA A 38 -9.85 6.64 2.65
C ALA A 38 -9.73 5.13 2.41
N ASP A 39 -10.83 4.39 2.49
CA ASP A 39 -10.88 2.95 2.28
C ASP A 39 -10.93 2.58 0.79
N LEU A 40 -11.10 3.59 -0.08
CA LEU A 40 -11.36 3.43 -1.51
C LEU A 40 -10.18 3.90 -2.39
N VAL A 41 -9.03 4.22 -1.79
CA VAL A 41 -7.86 4.66 -2.54
C VAL A 41 -7.21 3.47 -3.23
N ASN A 42 -7.31 3.42 -4.55
CA ASN A 42 -6.80 2.31 -5.34
C ASN A 42 -5.29 2.36 -5.55
N HIS A 43 -4.79 1.22 -6.04
CA HIS A 43 -3.43 1.07 -6.49
C HIS A 43 -3.17 1.71 -7.86
N SER A 44 -2.03 2.40 -8.00
CA SER A 44 -1.38 2.63 -9.30
C SER A 44 0.13 2.38 -9.21
N CYS A 45 0.72 1.79 -10.26
CA CYS A 45 2.18 1.63 -10.38
C CYS A 45 2.88 2.96 -10.69
N ASP A 46 2.11 3.98 -11.10
CA ASP A 46 2.57 5.37 -11.21
C ASP A 46 1.58 6.32 -10.51
N PRO A 47 1.65 6.38 -9.17
CA PRO A 47 0.59 6.98 -8.37
C PRO A 47 0.62 8.51 -8.34
N SER A 48 -0.51 9.11 -7.97
CA SER A 48 -0.61 10.55 -7.67
C SER A 48 -0.21 10.89 -6.22
N ALA A 49 -0.25 9.91 -5.30
CA ALA A 49 0.06 10.10 -3.90
C ALA A 49 1.03 9.04 -3.35
N GLY A 50 1.69 9.36 -2.23
CA GLY A 50 2.57 8.47 -1.48
C GLY A 50 2.33 8.62 0.03
N LEU A 51 2.84 7.67 0.83
CA LEU A 51 2.63 7.73 2.27
C LEU A 51 3.47 8.83 2.92
N SER A 52 2.93 9.41 3.97
CA SER A 52 3.62 10.24 4.96
C SER A 52 3.37 9.62 6.33
N GLY A 53 4.30 8.78 6.78
CA GLY A 53 4.11 7.95 7.98
C GLY A 53 3.33 6.68 7.66
N GLN A 54 2.43 6.26 8.55
CA GLN A 54 1.76 4.95 8.46
C GLN A 54 0.44 4.97 7.68
N VAL A 55 -0.32 6.07 7.72
CA VAL A 55 -1.72 6.11 7.26
C VAL A 55 -2.11 7.37 6.49
N THR A 56 -1.20 8.34 6.37
CA THR A 56 -1.49 9.60 5.68
C THR A 56 -0.98 9.53 4.25
N LEU A 57 -1.78 9.96 3.28
CA LEU A 57 -1.36 10.14 1.90
C LEU A 57 -1.07 11.62 1.61
N VAL A 58 0.02 11.88 0.89
CA VAL A 58 0.40 13.20 0.41
C VAL A 58 0.63 13.15 -1.09
N ALA A 59 0.31 14.23 -1.79
CA ALA A 59 0.48 14.32 -3.23
C ALA A 59 1.98 14.25 -3.62
N LEU A 60 2.30 13.46 -4.63
CA LEU A 60 3.64 13.36 -5.23
C LEU A 60 3.80 14.27 -6.46
N ARG A 61 2.67 14.74 -6.99
CA ARG A 61 2.55 15.63 -8.14
C ARG A 61 1.29 16.46 -8.00
N ASP A 62 1.13 17.47 -8.84
CA ASP A 62 -0.15 18.20 -8.94
C ASP A 62 -1.28 17.23 -9.36
N ILE A 63 -2.44 17.39 -8.74
CA ILE A 63 -3.64 16.56 -8.95
C ILE A 63 -4.74 17.49 -9.45
N ALA A 64 -5.23 17.25 -10.67
CA ALA A 64 -6.29 18.05 -11.26
C ALA A 64 -7.68 17.58 -10.77
N PRO A 65 -8.71 18.44 -10.80
CA PRO A 65 -10.08 18.01 -10.57
C PRO A 65 -10.49 16.88 -11.51
N GLY A 66 -10.94 15.76 -10.95
CA GLY A 66 -11.33 14.56 -11.70
C GLY A 66 -10.23 13.50 -11.80
N ASP A 67 -8.98 13.81 -11.45
CA ASP A 67 -7.93 12.80 -11.33
C ASP A 67 -8.24 11.85 -10.17
N GLU A 68 -8.03 10.55 -10.39
CA GLU A 68 -8.08 9.57 -9.30
C GLU A 68 -6.86 9.72 -8.38
N ILE A 69 -7.13 9.73 -7.08
CA ILE A 69 -6.08 9.63 -6.07
C ILE A 69 -5.71 8.15 -5.93
N THR A 70 -4.46 7.83 -6.20
CA THR A 70 -3.92 6.46 -6.10
C THR A 70 -2.58 6.47 -5.38
N PHE A 71 -2.22 5.33 -4.77
CA PHE A 71 -0.88 5.12 -4.24
C PHE A 71 -0.35 3.74 -4.66
N ASP A 72 0.97 3.57 -4.63
CA ASP A 72 1.57 2.25 -4.86
C ASP A 72 1.53 1.42 -3.57
N TYR A 73 0.85 0.28 -3.59
CA TYR A 73 0.71 -0.59 -2.42
C TYR A 73 2.06 -1.17 -1.97
N ALA A 74 3.10 -1.14 -2.81
CA ALA A 74 4.47 -1.43 -2.38
C ALA A 74 4.97 -0.49 -1.27
N MET A 75 4.35 0.68 -1.09
CA MET A 75 4.66 1.60 -0.01
C MET A 75 4.11 1.12 1.34
N SER A 76 3.08 0.27 1.38
CA SER A 76 2.45 -0.21 2.62
C SER A 76 2.53 -1.70 2.85
N ASP A 77 2.54 -2.53 1.80
CA ASP A 77 2.24 -3.95 1.92
C ASP A 77 3.52 -4.78 1.96
N GLY A 78 3.63 -5.60 3.00
CA GLY A 78 4.79 -6.46 3.25
C GLY A 78 4.42 -7.91 3.50
N SER A 79 3.20 -8.30 3.12
CA SER A 79 2.65 -9.65 3.25
C SER A 79 1.58 -9.91 2.17
N PRO A 80 1.35 -11.17 1.77
CA PRO A 80 0.50 -11.52 0.63
C PRO A 80 -0.99 -11.60 1.02
N TYR A 81 -1.56 -10.55 1.63
CA TYR A 81 -2.94 -10.57 2.10
C TYR A 81 -3.98 -10.11 1.05
N ASP A 82 -3.54 -9.30 0.07
CA ASP A 82 -4.36 -8.73 -1.00
C ASP A 82 -3.55 -8.58 -2.30
N GLU A 83 -3.19 -9.71 -2.91
CA GLU A 83 -2.50 -9.72 -4.22
C GLU A 83 -3.50 -9.81 -5.36
N PHE A 84 -3.25 -9.07 -6.46
CA PHE A 84 -4.19 -8.99 -7.59
C PHE A 84 -3.48 -8.67 -8.91
N ASP A 85 -4.14 -9.00 -10.01
CA ASP A 85 -3.72 -8.58 -11.35
C ASP A 85 -4.02 -7.08 -11.54
N CYS A 86 -3.00 -6.33 -11.93
CA CYS A 86 -3.03 -4.87 -11.95
C CYS A 86 -3.52 -4.34 -13.29
N THR A 87 -4.55 -3.48 -13.23
CA THR A 87 -5.14 -2.80 -14.39
C THR A 87 -5.02 -1.28 -14.29
N CYS A 88 -3.98 -0.76 -13.62
CA CYS A 88 -3.83 0.69 -13.41
C CYS A 88 -3.47 1.50 -14.67
N GLU A 89 -3.26 0.84 -15.81
CA GLU A 89 -2.93 1.42 -17.13
C GLU A 89 -1.67 2.29 -17.20
N ALA A 90 -0.94 2.47 -16.09
CA ALA A 90 0.33 3.18 -16.08
C ALA A 90 1.31 2.54 -17.09
N PRO A 91 2.12 3.33 -17.82
CA PRO A 91 3.14 2.78 -18.73
C PRO A 91 4.15 1.87 -18.03
N SER A 92 4.38 2.09 -16.74
CA SER A 92 5.21 1.26 -15.87
C SER A 92 4.42 0.22 -15.06
N CYS A 93 3.23 -0.16 -15.52
CA CYS A 93 2.40 -1.16 -14.84
C CYS A 93 3.17 -2.47 -14.67
N ARG A 94 3.10 -3.04 -13.47
CA ARG A 94 3.79 -4.29 -13.11
C ARG A 94 3.02 -5.54 -13.53
N GLY A 95 1.77 -5.39 -13.98
CA GLY A 95 0.87 -6.49 -14.35
C GLY A 95 0.28 -7.25 -13.16
N ARG A 96 1.01 -7.36 -12.04
CA ARG A 96 0.53 -7.96 -10.79
C ARG A 96 1.09 -7.19 -9.58
N VAL A 97 0.26 -6.98 -8.57
CA VAL A 97 0.62 -6.41 -7.26
C VAL A 97 0.77 -7.53 -6.25
N THR A 98 1.83 -7.49 -5.46
CA THR A 98 2.22 -8.53 -4.51
C THR A 98 2.72 -7.95 -3.18
N GLY A 99 2.68 -8.76 -2.12
CA GLY A 99 3.22 -8.38 -0.81
C GLY A 99 4.75 -8.27 -0.72
N GLU A 100 5.46 -8.56 -1.83
CA GLU A 100 6.92 -8.53 -1.92
C GLU A 100 7.44 -7.41 -2.84
N ASP A 101 6.54 -6.63 -3.46
CA ASP A 101 6.91 -5.57 -4.38
C ASP A 101 7.82 -4.51 -3.76
N TRP A 102 7.66 -4.24 -2.47
CA TRP A 102 8.51 -3.34 -1.70
C TRP A 102 10.01 -3.70 -1.75
N ARG A 103 10.38 -4.93 -2.13
CA ARG A 103 11.79 -5.35 -2.28
C ARG A 103 12.44 -4.91 -3.59
N ARG A 104 11.67 -4.44 -4.56
CA ARG A 104 12.19 -4.03 -5.85
C ARG A 104 13.05 -2.79 -5.68
N ALA A 105 14.37 -2.92 -5.87
CA ALA A 105 15.32 -1.81 -5.68
C ALA A 105 14.96 -0.56 -6.49
N SER A 106 14.33 -0.71 -7.66
CA SER A 106 13.84 0.41 -8.47
C SER A 106 12.78 1.25 -7.76
N LEU A 107 11.99 0.66 -6.86
CA LEU A 107 10.95 1.36 -6.10
C LEU A 107 11.53 2.10 -4.88
N TRP A 108 12.69 1.69 -4.37
CA TRP A 108 13.31 2.34 -3.20
C TRP A 108 13.68 3.78 -3.47
N GLU A 109 14.29 4.05 -4.62
CA GLU A 109 14.61 5.42 -5.01
C GLU A 109 13.37 6.16 -5.54
N LYS A 110 12.44 5.47 -6.24
CA LYS A 110 11.18 6.07 -6.72
C LYS A 110 10.33 6.62 -5.57
N TYR A 111 10.22 5.87 -4.47
CA TYR A 111 9.37 6.21 -3.31
C TYR A 111 10.18 6.56 -2.06
N LYS A 112 11.39 7.09 -2.23
CA LYS A 112 12.24 7.48 -1.11
C LYS A 112 11.49 8.45 -0.18
N GLY A 113 11.37 8.08 1.09
CA GLY A 113 10.64 8.86 2.10
C GLY A 113 9.13 8.62 2.15
N HIS A 114 8.60 7.77 1.26
CA HIS A 114 7.17 7.47 1.15
C HIS A 114 6.80 6.01 1.42
N PHE A 115 7.74 5.18 1.87
CA PHE A 115 7.40 3.88 2.44
C PHE A 115 6.84 4.05 3.85
N SER A 116 5.93 3.14 4.23
CA SER A 116 5.52 2.99 5.62
C SER A 116 6.76 2.75 6.51
N PRO A 117 6.77 3.26 7.76
CA PRO A 117 7.94 3.15 8.63
C PRO A 117 8.46 1.73 8.82
N TYR A 118 7.59 0.72 8.84
CA TYR A 118 8.03 -0.67 9.02
C TYR A 118 8.69 -1.24 7.76
N LEU A 119 8.17 -0.93 6.56
CA LEU A 119 8.82 -1.30 5.31
C LEU A 119 10.14 -0.57 5.13
N GLN A 120 10.22 0.72 5.49
CA GLN A 120 11.49 1.46 5.46
C GLN A 120 12.55 0.76 6.32
N ARG A 121 12.20 0.32 7.54
CA ARG A 121 13.13 -0.47 8.38
C ARG A 121 13.56 -1.78 7.73
N ARG A 122 12.68 -2.46 6.98
CA ARG A 122 13.05 -3.68 6.24
C ARG A 122 14.01 -3.36 5.10
N ILE A 123 13.75 -2.30 4.34
CA ILE A 123 14.61 -1.83 3.24
C ILE A 123 15.99 -1.45 3.77
N ASP A 124 16.07 -0.70 4.86
CA ASP A 124 17.34 -0.28 5.46
C ASP A 124 18.20 -1.47 5.90
N ARG A 125 17.57 -2.51 6.47
CA ARG A 125 18.27 -3.76 6.82
C ARG A 125 18.81 -4.49 5.58
N LEU A 126 18.06 -4.52 4.48
CA LEU A 126 18.53 -5.12 3.23
C LEU A 126 19.68 -4.33 2.61
N ARG A 127 19.63 -2.99 2.66
CA ARG A 127 20.70 -2.11 2.16
C ARG A 127 21.96 -2.15 3.02
N GLY A 128 21.82 -2.24 4.34
CA GLY A 128 22.92 -2.27 5.30
C GLY A 128 23.58 -3.64 5.46
N GLY A 129 22.99 -4.70 4.88
CA GLY A 129 23.54 -6.07 4.87
C GLY A 129 24.33 -6.43 3.62
N SER A 130 24.70 -5.45 2.79
CA SER A 130 25.52 -5.62 1.58
C SER A 130 27.00 -5.29 1.82
#